data_AF-A0A842YDE3-F1
#
_entry.id   AF-A0A842YDE3-F1
#
_cell.length_a   1.000
_cell.length_b   1.000
_cell.length_c   1.000
_cell.angle_alpha   90.00
_cell.angle_beta   90.00
_cell.angle_gamma   90.00
#
_symmetry.space_group_name_H-M   'P 1'
#
loop_
_entity.id
_entity.type
_entity.pdbx_description
1 polymer ?
#
loop_
_entity_poly.entity_id
_entity_poly.type
_entity_poly.pdbx_seq_one_letter_code
_entity_poly.pdbx_strand_id
1 'polypeptide(L)'
;PSEAPLARYGHVMAYDESIEQIMLTSGNTATQGHQQDTWIFNVSANTWTELTPTGNPDRLKWPSMTYDSVNQKCILFGGADRRQCCRPHMDI
;
A
#
# COMPACT_ATOMS: atom_id res chain seq x y z
N PRO A 1 -4.50 14.82 -15.07
CA PRO A 1 -3.79 13.57 -15.39
C PRO A 1 -2.71 13.32 -14.33
N SER A 2 -2.90 12.39 -13.40
CA SER A 2 -1.96 12.19 -12.29
C SER A 2 -0.73 11.42 -12.78
N GLU A 3 0.36 12.13 -13.04
CA GLU A 3 1.64 11.59 -13.55
C GLU A 3 2.45 10.80 -12.51
N ALA A 4 2.04 10.80 -11.25
CA ALA A 4 2.70 10.07 -10.16
C ALA A 4 1.84 10.14 -8.89
N PRO A 5 2.06 9.25 -7.92
CA PRO A 5 1.55 9.47 -6.56
C PRO A 5 2.03 10.80 -6.01
N LEU A 6 1.17 11.47 -5.24
CA LEU A 6 1.54 12.68 -4.52
C LEU A 6 2.72 12.41 -3.57
N ALA A 7 3.58 13.43 -3.41
CA ALA A 7 4.65 13.44 -2.43
C ALA A 7 4.09 13.15 -1.02
N ARG A 8 4.62 12.10 -0.40
CA ARG A 8 4.09 11.52 0.84
C ARG A 8 5.18 10.94 1.71
N TYR A 9 4.94 10.87 3.01
CA TYR A 9 5.85 10.25 3.99
C TYR A 9 5.14 9.12 4.74
N GLY A 10 5.92 8.20 5.32
CA GLY A 10 5.36 7.04 6.01
C GLY A 10 4.61 6.06 5.10
N HIS A 11 4.87 6.16 3.80
CA HIS A 11 4.39 5.21 2.81
C HIS A 11 5.24 3.95 2.86
N VAL A 12 4.72 2.88 2.27
CA VAL A 12 5.40 1.59 2.20
C VAL A 12 5.70 1.27 0.75
N MET A 13 6.86 0.69 0.50
CA MET A 13 7.25 0.21 -0.83
C MET A 13 7.75 -1.22 -0.79
N ALA A 14 7.50 -1.95 -1.86
CA ALA A 14 8.08 -3.26 -2.14
C ALA A 14 8.53 -3.30 -3.60
N TYR A 15 9.65 -3.97 -3.86
CA TYR A 15 10.17 -4.18 -5.19
C TYR A 15 9.98 -5.63 -5.60
N ASP A 16 9.38 -5.83 -6.77
CA ASP A 16 9.27 -7.12 -7.44
C ASP A 16 10.33 -7.18 -8.55
N GLU A 17 11.35 -7.99 -8.30
CA GLU A 17 12.47 -8.19 -9.23
C GLU A 17 12.08 -9.00 -10.47
N SER A 18 11.02 -9.80 -10.41
CA SER A 18 10.63 -10.69 -11.52
C SER A 18 9.98 -9.93 -12.68
N ILE A 19 9.38 -8.78 -12.39
CA ILE A 19 8.67 -7.93 -13.36
C ILE A 19 9.19 -6.47 -13.35
N GLU A 20 10.28 -6.20 -12.63
CA GLU A 20 10.88 -4.87 -12.47
C GLU A 20 9.88 -3.77 -12.05
N GLN A 21 9.07 -4.06 -11.03
CA GLN A 21 8.03 -3.15 -10.56
C GLN A 21 8.21 -2.78 -9.09
N ILE A 22 7.95 -1.52 -8.76
CA ILE A 22 7.86 -1.06 -7.37
C ILE A 22 6.40 -0.82 -7.04
N MET A 23 5.89 -1.51 -6.03
CA MET A 23 4.60 -1.20 -5.44
C MET A 23 4.79 -0.16 -4.35
N LEU A 24 3.99 0.91 -4.39
CA LEU A 24 3.87 1.94 -3.36
C LEU A 24 2.44 1.93 -2.82
N THR A 25 2.30 1.97 -1.50
CA THR A 25 0.99 2.03 -0.85
C THR A 25 1.03 2.87 0.41
N SER A 26 -0.14 3.39 0.79
CA SER A 26 -0.34 4.16 2.03
C SER A 26 0.52 5.45 2.09
N GLY A 27 0.58 6.04 3.28
CA GLY A 27 1.37 7.24 3.58
C GLY A 27 0.52 8.49 3.78
N ASN A 28 1.16 9.57 4.24
CA ASN A 28 0.49 10.85 4.47
C ASN A 28 1.03 11.90 3.52
N THR A 29 0.13 12.62 2.85
CA THR A 29 0.44 13.82 2.07
C THR A 29 0.18 15.06 2.90
N ALA A 30 0.89 16.15 2.59
CA ALA A 30 0.69 17.43 3.26
C ALA A 30 -0.69 18.06 2.95
N THR A 31 -1.26 17.74 1.78
CA THR A 31 -2.44 18.40 1.22
C THR A 31 -3.72 17.59 1.37
N GLN A 32 -3.64 16.27 1.34
CA GLN A 32 -4.82 15.38 1.31
C GLN A 32 -4.84 14.40 2.50
N GLY A 33 -3.87 14.49 3.41
CA GLY A 33 -3.79 13.61 4.57
C GLY A 33 -3.43 12.18 4.19
N HIS A 34 -3.96 11.21 4.94
CA HIS A 34 -3.61 9.81 4.77
C HIS A 34 -4.16 9.24 3.46
N GLN A 35 -3.27 8.75 2.61
CA GLN A 35 -3.56 8.13 1.32
C GLN A 35 -3.65 6.61 1.48
N GLN A 36 -4.49 5.97 0.65
CA GLN A 36 -4.79 4.53 0.68
C GLN A 36 -4.86 3.95 -0.75
N ASP A 37 -4.42 4.74 -1.70
CA ASP A 37 -4.14 4.36 -3.07
C ASP A 37 -2.97 3.37 -3.11
N THR A 38 -2.97 2.56 -4.15
CA THR A 38 -1.86 1.67 -4.47
C THR A 38 -1.34 2.07 -5.83
N TRP A 39 -0.03 2.23 -5.93
CA TRP A 39 0.63 2.63 -7.15
C TRP A 39 1.68 1.59 -7.52
N ILE A 40 1.79 1.33 -8.82
CA ILE A 40 2.90 0.56 -9.39
C ILE A 40 3.75 1.51 -10.21
N PHE A 41 5.05 1.47 -9.96
CA PHE A 41 6.04 2.04 -10.84
C PHE A 41 6.66 0.94 -11.67
N ASN A 42 6.52 1.05 -12.99
CA ASN A 42 7.22 0.18 -13.93
C ASN A 42 8.60 0.80 -14.21
N VAL A 43 9.67 0.12 -13.79
CA VAL A 43 11.04 0.65 -13.90
C VAL A 43 11.47 0.76 -15.36
N SER A 44 11.19 -0.25 -16.18
CA SER A 44 11.61 -0.28 -17.59
C SER A 44 10.87 0.77 -18.44
N ALA A 45 9.58 1.01 -18.15
CA ALA A 45 8.77 2.02 -18.83
C ALA A 45 8.88 3.42 -18.20
N ASN A 46 9.44 3.53 -17.00
CA ASN A 46 9.50 4.76 -16.21
C ASN A 46 8.12 5.42 -16.02
N THR A 47 7.09 4.62 -15.71
CA THR A 47 5.71 5.08 -15.59
C THR A 47 5.07 4.65 -14.27
N TRP A 48 4.22 5.53 -13.74
CA TRP A 48 3.34 5.24 -12.60
C TRP A 48 1.96 4.83 -13.08
N THR A 49 1.39 3.80 -12.46
CA THR A 49 0.02 3.33 -12.68
C THR A 49 -0.68 3.19 -11.35
N GLU A 50 -1.83 3.85 -11.19
CA GLU A 50 -2.67 3.66 -10.01
C GLU A 50 -3.45 2.34 -10.14
N LEU A 51 -3.35 1.50 -9.12
CA LEU A 51 -4.14 0.29 -8.98
C LEU A 51 -5.28 0.55 -8.00
N THR A 52 -6.45 0.01 -8.32
CA THR A 52 -7.59 -0.08 -7.41
C THR A 52 -7.82 -1.55 -7.05
N PRO A 53 -7.17 -2.08 -6.00
CA PRO A 53 -7.37 -3.47 -5.60
C PRO A 53 -8.81 -3.68 -5.13
N THR A 54 -9.43 -4.75 -5.61
CA THR A 54 -10.72 -5.22 -5.10
C THR A 54 -10.51 -5.82 -3.71
N GLY A 55 -11.09 -5.19 -2.67
CA GLY A 55 -10.96 -5.63 -1.28
C GLY A 55 -9.85 -4.95 -0.47
N ASN A 56 -9.54 -3.68 -0.79
CA ASN A 56 -8.57 -2.85 -0.06
C ASN A 56 -8.71 -3.06 1.46
N PRO A 57 -7.69 -3.64 2.15
CA PRO A 57 -7.75 -3.89 3.58
C PRO A 57 -7.98 -2.56 4.30
N ASP A 58 -9.03 -2.50 5.10
CA ASP A 58 -9.51 -1.30 5.77
C ASP A 58 -8.36 -0.47 6.38
N ARG A 59 -8.23 0.76 5.90
CA ARG A 59 -7.54 1.91 6.50
C ARG A 59 -6.33 1.62 7.40
N LEU A 60 -5.39 0.80 6.96
CA LEU A 60 -4.16 0.56 7.71
C LEU A 60 -3.24 1.78 7.63
N LYS A 61 -3.08 2.48 8.76
CA LYS A 61 -2.02 3.49 8.91
C LYS A 61 -0.72 2.81 9.31
N TRP A 62 0.38 3.23 8.71
CA TRP A 62 1.71 2.69 9.00
C TRP A 62 1.80 1.15 8.85
N PRO A 63 1.30 0.56 7.74
CA PRO A 63 1.45 -0.86 7.53
C PRO A 63 2.91 -1.22 7.25
N SER A 64 3.23 -2.52 7.24
CA SER A 64 4.50 -3.05 6.75
C SER A 64 4.22 -4.00 5.58
N MET A 65 5.13 -4.04 4.61
CA MET A 65 4.98 -4.85 3.41
C MET A 65 6.24 -5.65 3.15
N THR A 66 6.07 -6.87 2.67
CA THR A 66 7.15 -7.73 2.18
C THR A 66 6.73 -8.38 0.87
N TYR A 67 7.72 -8.81 0.09
CA TYR A 67 7.50 -9.52 -1.17
C TYR A 67 7.86 -10.99 -0.98
N ASP A 68 6.91 -11.88 -1.26
CA ASP A 68 7.12 -13.32 -1.34
C ASP A 68 7.43 -13.69 -2.79
N SER A 69 8.71 -13.97 -3.05
CA SER A 69 9.21 -14.33 -4.39
C SER A 69 8.78 -15.72 -4.85
N VAL A 70 8.45 -16.63 -3.92
CA VAL A 70 8.01 -18.00 -4.27
C VAL A 70 6.58 -17.97 -4.78
N ASN A 71 5.72 -17.18 -4.15
CA ASN A 71 4.31 -17.06 -4.54
C ASN A 71 4.05 -15.85 -5.45
N GLN A 72 5.06 -15.01 -5.71
CA GLN A 72 4.98 -13.77 -6.47
C GLN A 72 3.89 -12.83 -5.93
N LYS A 73 3.89 -12.62 -4.60
CA LYS A 73 2.85 -11.83 -3.92
C LYS A 73 3.46 -10.81 -2.98
N CYS A 74 2.90 -9.60 -3.01
CA CYS A 74 3.12 -8.61 -1.95
C CYS A 74 2.22 -8.96 -0.76
N ILE A 75 2.82 -9.13 0.41
CA ILE A 75 2.12 -9.39 1.66
C ILE A 75 2.16 -8.10 2.48
N LEU A 76 0.97 -7.52 2.72
CA LEU A 76 0.77 -6.35 3.57
C LEU A 76 0.24 -6.80 4.94
N PHE A 77 0.88 -6.37 6.02
CA PHE A 77 0.47 -6.74 7.39
C PHE A 77 0.71 -5.62 8.40
N GLY A 78 0.09 -5.77 9.57
CA GLY A 78 0.15 -4.79 10.66
C GLY A 78 -0.65 -3.52 10.35
N GLY A 79 -0.19 -2.39 10.88
CA GLY A 79 -0.84 -1.09 10.77
C GLY A 79 -1.91 -0.84 11.83
N ALA A 80 -2.14 0.43 12.12
CA ALA A 80 -3.14 0.87 13.06
C ALA A 80 -4.40 1.33 12.32
N ASP A 81 -5.52 0.68 12.58
CA ASP A 81 -6.83 1.20 12.22
C ASP A 81 -7.39 2.03 13.39
N ARG A 82 -7.84 3.25 13.11
CA ARG A 82 -8.55 4.08 14.10
C ARG A 82 -9.92 3.50 14.49
N ARG A 83 -10.41 2.47 13.78
CA ARG A 83 -11.67 1.78 14.09
C ARG A 83 -11.51 0.44 14.80
N GLN A 84 -10.29 -0.02 15.05
CA GLN A 84 -10.02 -1.21 15.86
C GLN A 84 -9.41 -0.85 17.21
N CYS A 85 -10.09 0.04 17.96
CA CYS A 85 -10.03 -0.10 19.41
C CYS A 85 -10.80 -1.38 19.76
N CYS A 86 -10.08 -2.40 20.25
CA CYS A 86 -10.56 -3.62 20.87
C CYS A 86 -12.06 -3.89 20.69
N ARG A 87 -12.47 -4.52 19.58
CA ARG A 87 -13.70 -5.31 19.64
C ARG A 87 -13.31 -6.62 20.31
N PRO A 88 -13.65 -6.89 21.57
CA PRO A 88 -13.62 -8.26 22.04
C PRO A 88 -14.56 -9.03 21.12
N HIS A 89 -14.02 -10.02 20.43
CA HIS A 89 -14.83 -11.05 19.81
C HIS A 89 -15.51 -11.81 20.96
N MET A 90 -16.69 -11.35 21.36
CA MET A 90 -17.58 -12.13 22.22
C MET A 90 -18.30 -13.11 21.30
N ASP A 91 -17.82 -14.35 21.28
CA ASP A 91 -18.63 -15.49 20.94
C ASP A 91 -19.62 -15.73 22.11
N ILE A 92 -20.92 -15.70 21.82
CA ILE A 92 -21.98 -16.34 22.61
C ILE A 92 -22.75 -17.27 21.67
#